data_AF-A0A497Q2C7-F1
#
_entry.id   AF-A0A497Q2C7-F1
#
_cell.length_a   1.000
_cell.length_b   1.000
_cell.length_c   1.000
_cell.angle_alpha   90.00
_cell.angle_beta   90.00
_cell.angle_gamma   90.00
#
_symmetry.space_group_name_H-M   'P 1'
#
loop_
_entity.id
_entity.type
_entity.pdbx_description
1 polymer ?
#
loop_
_entity_poly.entity_id
_entity_poly.type
_entity_poly.pdbx_seq_one_letter_code
_entity_poly.pdbx_strand_id
1 'polypeptide(L)'
;MQYTSDIGGMWMKAKLKVEKQWLNLERRSMSKMREVYEKWEQETLKKAKEAKDLRSLREVFYQLGDRWEFGQATGAWLTHGEPLDTVGLILRMPGFSEHKERYVLYAFMAYSKGLTSKFDHLGDKERIIVEKDTRNGTISCWSTSGHGSMDLYPTVLTKYGSLENALKECYLVAQPGDHALRIECPTGAGVRNSVLAKLWSIASGNTEFTLKPIDVLTSEDIEESLDFRFHRYAKAVIDLERMWRELSSGAVSRAKEAVLDRIPDHIESKDRKLLRRIEGLLHVLWFRPPVSQLGAVKMVYDELQAEPTPTDVQSVLMQYLGELVYSLNDVIEKAKYLKWKSVIDAQSFSESPIFKDLNLSNVAREAFAAALDDILQEHTLSYIGYPERATVKGKLMRVLFGFAVLPLRLISSFSQAVLGMLRRKTTDRSDESVNLPDEASEDKVGVSEG
;
A
#
# COMPACT_ATOMS: atom_id res chain seq x y z
N MET A 1 24.66 20.91 -34.09
CA MET A 1 23.41 20.11 -34.04
C MET A 1 23.15 19.80 -32.58
N GLN A 2 22.31 20.62 -31.94
CA GLN A 2 21.78 20.33 -30.60
C GLN A 2 20.68 19.29 -30.77
N TYR A 3 20.89 18.09 -30.23
CA TYR A 3 19.79 17.16 -29.96
C TYR A 3 19.12 17.64 -28.67
N THR A 4 18.09 18.46 -28.81
CA THR A 4 17.07 18.59 -27.76
C THR A 4 16.29 17.28 -27.78
N SER A 5 16.67 16.36 -26.90
CA SER A 5 15.86 15.21 -26.57
C SER A 5 14.63 15.71 -25.81
N ASP A 6 13.58 16.07 -26.53
CA ASP A 6 12.22 16.08 -26.02
C ASP A 6 11.83 14.63 -25.71
N ILE A 7 12.38 14.09 -24.61
CA ILE A 7 11.80 12.93 -23.95
C ILE A 7 10.67 13.50 -23.10
N GLY A 8 9.56 13.80 -23.78
CA GLY A 8 8.27 13.84 -23.12
C GLY A 8 7.99 12.42 -22.63
N GLY A 9 8.47 12.08 -21.43
CA GLY A 9 8.18 10.82 -20.78
C GLY A 9 6.66 10.70 -20.66
N MET A 10 6.06 9.83 -21.48
CA MET A 10 4.66 9.46 -21.27
C MET A 10 4.59 8.67 -19.96
N TRP A 11 4.24 9.37 -18.89
CA TRP A 11 4.01 8.76 -17.59
C TRP A 11 3.00 7.61 -17.69
N MET A 12 3.27 6.58 -16.90
CA MET A 12 2.47 5.38 -16.90
C MET A 12 1.13 5.63 -16.19
N LYS A 13 0.02 5.30 -16.85
CA LYS A 13 -1.32 5.38 -16.26
C LYS A 13 -1.93 4.00 -16.10
N ALA A 14 -2.59 3.77 -14.97
CA ALA A 14 -3.39 2.58 -14.72
C ALA A 14 -4.87 2.96 -14.55
N LYS A 15 -5.77 2.01 -14.81
CA LYS A 15 -7.22 2.20 -14.64
C LYS A 15 -7.64 1.68 -13.28
N LEU A 16 -7.98 2.57 -12.35
CA LEU A 16 -8.56 2.21 -11.06
C LEU A 16 -10.09 2.10 -11.19
N LYS A 17 -10.62 0.90 -10.98
CA LYS A 17 -12.06 0.61 -10.95
C LYS A 17 -12.54 0.72 -9.51
N VAL A 18 -13.41 1.70 -9.27
CA VAL A 18 -14.00 2.01 -7.96
C VAL A 18 -15.51 1.82 -8.03
N GLU A 19 -16.10 1.16 -7.04
CA GLU A 19 -17.56 1.04 -6.92
C GLU A 19 -18.21 2.41 -6.66
N LYS A 20 -19.25 2.77 -7.43
CA LYS A 20 -19.89 4.08 -7.29
C LYS A 20 -20.52 4.31 -5.92
N GLN A 21 -21.11 3.27 -5.34
CA GLN A 21 -21.75 3.37 -4.02
C GLN A 21 -20.72 3.70 -2.94
N TRP A 22 -19.57 3.02 -2.98
CA TRP A 22 -18.45 3.30 -2.09
C TRP A 22 -17.91 4.71 -2.29
N LEU A 23 -17.63 5.13 -3.52
CA LEU A 23 -17.14 6.48 -3.82
C LEU A 23 -18.11 7.57 -3.32
N ASN A 24 -19.42 7.37 -3.50
CA ASN A 24 -20.43 8.31 -3.03
C ASN A 24 -20.51 8.36 -1.50
N LEU A 25 -20.31 7.22 -0.83
CA LEU A 25 -20.26 7.15 0.62
C LEU A 25 -19.04 7.89 1.17
N GLU A 26 -17.86 7.72 0.55
CA GLU A 26 -16.65 8.45 0.94
C GLU A 26 -16.80 9.96 0.68
N ARG A 27 -17.43 10.36 -0.43
CA ARG A 27 -17.77 11.78 -0.69
C ARG A 27 -18.63 12.37 0.43
N ARG A 28 -19.68 11.66 0.86
CA ARG A 28 -20.53 12.11 1.97
C ARG A 28 -19.77 12.19 3.29
N SER A 29 -18.92 11.20 3.59
CA SER A 29 -18.06 11.22 4.79
C SER A 29 -17.13 12.43 4.77
N MET A 30 -16.47 12.66 3.64
CA MET A 30 -15.58 13.81 3.43
C MET A 30 -16.30 15.15 3.57
N SER A 31 -17.49 15.31 2.98
CA SER A 31 -18.32 16.51 3.15
C SER A 31 -18.67 16.76 4.63
N LYS A 32 -19.06 15.71 5.37
CA LYS A 32 -19.36 15.84 6.80
C LYS A 32 -18.12 16.25 7.61
N MET A 33 -16.95 15.69 7.30
CA MET A 33 -15.70 16.09 7.96
C MET A 33 -15.34 17.55 7.64
N ARG A 34 -15.57 17.99 6.41
CA ARG A 34 -15.39 19.39 6.00
C ARG A 34 -16.27 20.34 6.81
N GLU A 35 -17.55 20.02 6.96
CA GLU A 35 -18.45 20.84 7.80
C GLU A 35 -18.00 20.90 9.26
N VAL A 36 -17.50 19.79 9.82
CA VAL A 36 -16.97 19.75 11.20
C VAL A 36 -15.71 20.61 11.32
N TYR A 37 -14.82 20.54 10.32
CA TYR A 37 -13.62 21.35 10.27
C TYR A 37 -13.94 22.85 10.15
N GLU A 38 -14.81 23.24 9.23
CA GLU A 38 -15.21 24.64 9.02
C GLU A 38 -15.83 25.23 10.30
N LYS A 39 -16.64 24.45 11.03
CA LYS A 39 -17.17 24.87 12.35
C LYS A 39 -16.07 25.04 13.39
N TRP A 40 -15.16 24.07 13.50
CA TRP A 40 -14.03 24.15 14.42
C TRP A 40 -13.14 25.35 14.12
N GLU A 41 -12.86 25.63 12.85
CA GLU A 41 -12.06 26.77 12.41
C GLU A 41 -12.76 28.09 12.78
N GLN A 42 -14.05 28.22 12.50
CA GLN A 42 -14.84 29.40 12.87
C GLN A 42 -14.86 29.64 14.38
N GLU A 43 -15.09 28.59 15.18
CA GLU A 43 -15.09 28.68 16.65
C GLU A 43 -13.71 29.07 17.19
N THR A 44 -12.64 28.52 16.62
CA THR A 44 -11.26 28.82 17.00
C THR A 44 -10.90 30.27 16.66
N LEU A 45 -11.20 30.71 15.45
CA LEU A 45 -10.97 32.10 15.02
C LEU A 45 -11.80 33.08 15.85
N LYS A 46 -13.03 32.72 16.20
CA LYS A 46 -13.87 33.53 17.10
C LYS A 46 -13.23 33.66 18.48
N LYS A 47 -12.81 32.55 19.11
CA LYS A 47 -12.10 32.57 20.40
C LYS A 47 -10.81 33.38 20.36
N ALA A 48 -10.04 33.28 19.26
CA ALA A 48 -8.82 34.06 19.07
C ALA A 48 -9.12 35.57 18.93
N LYS A 49 -10.18 35.95 18.19
CA LYS A 49 -10.61 37.36 18.04
C LYS A 49 -11.20 37.95 19.31
N GLU A 50 -11.86 37.13 20.13
CA GLU A 50 -12.45 37.55 21.41
C GLU A 50 -11.44 37.57 22.57
N ALA A 51 -10.20 37.14 22.33
CA ALA A 51 -9.13 37.19 23.33
C ALA A 51 -8.78 38.65 23.70
N LYS A 52 -8.99 38.99 24.97
CA LYS A 52 -8.81 40.36 25.48
C LYS A 52 -7.35 40.73 25.73
N ASP A 53 -6.49 39.74 25.94
CA ASP A 53 -5.06 39.92 26.23
C ASP A 53 -4.20 38.76 25.68
N LEU A 54 -2.88 38.96 25.69
CA LEU A 54 -1.90 37.97 25.21
C LEU A 54 -1.94 36.65 26.01
N ARG A 55 -2.37 36.68 27.27
CA ARG A 55 -2.51 35.48 28.11
C ARG A 55 -3.67 34.61 27.64
N SER A 56 -4.83 35.22 27.38
CA SER A 56 -6.03 34.58 26.83
C SER A 56 -5.75 34.01 25.44
N LEU A 57 -5.01 34.77 24.60
CA LEU A 57 -4.60 34.29 23.28
C LEU A 57 -3.65 33.09 23.39
N ARG A 58 -2.70 33.11 24.34
CA ARG A 58 -1.81 31.98 24.61
C ARG A 58 -2.56 30.73 25.08
N GLU A 59 -3.63 30.89 25.87
CA GLU A 59 -4.49 29.76 26.27
C GLU A 59 -5.23 29.15 25.07
N VAL A 60 -5.68 29.96 24.10
CA VAL A 60 -6.21 29.46 22.82
C VAL A 60 -5.14 28.67 22.06
N PHE A 61 -3.91 29.17 21.95
CA PHE A 61 -2.81 28.44 21.31
C PHE A 61 -2.42 27.14 22.04
N TYR A 62 -2.49 27.09 23.37
CA TYR A 62 -2.24 25.85 24.11
C TYR A 62 -3.38 24.82 23.96
N GLN A 63 -4.64 25.26 23.89
CA GLN A 63 -5.77 24.37 23.57
C GLN A 63 -5.65 23.79 22.16
N LEU A 64 -5.04 24.57 21.27
CA LEU A 64 -4.76 24.19 19.90
C LEU A 64 -3.62 23.17 19.81
N GLY A 65 -2.46 23.42 20.43
CA GLY A 65 -1.33 22.48 20.50
C GLY A 65 -1.04 21.77 19.17
N ASP A 66 -0.72 20.47 19.22
CA ASP A 66 -0.51 19.61 18.05
C ASP A 66 -1.77 19.44 17.17
N ARG A 67 -2.96 19.78 17.69
CA ARG A 67 -4.22 19.71 16.92
C ARG A 67 -4.36 20.82 15.90
N TRP A 68 -3.61 21.92 16.01
CA TRP A 68 -3.66 23.00 15.03
C TRP A 68 -3.00 22.63 13.71
N GLU A 69 -1.77 22.10 13.75
CA GLU A 69 -1.06 21.66 12.54
C GLU A 69 -1.81 20.52 11.87
N PHE A 70 -2.26 19.55 12.66
CA PHE A 70 -3.09 18.45 12.18
C PHE A 70 -4.42 18.94 11.60
N GLY A 71 -5.09 19.89 12.28
CA GLY A 71 -6.33 20.50 11.82
C GLY A 71 -6.15 21.27 10.51
N GLN A 72 -5.11 22.11 10.39
CA GLN A 72 -4.80 22.89 9.20
C GLN A 72 -4.45 21.99 8.00
N ALA A 73 -3.62 20.97 8.20
CA ALA A 73 -3.34 19.97 7.16
C ALA A 73 -4.63 19.23 6.73
N THR A 74 -5.47 18.86 7.70
CA THR A 74 -6.78 18.21 7.44
C THR A 74 -7.74 19.14 6.70
N GLY A 75 -7.76 20.43 7.03
CA GLY A 75 -8.58 21.44 6.36
C GLY A 75 -8.16 21.71 4.92
N ALA A 76 -6.86 21.89 4.70
CA ALA A 76 -6.29 22.04 3.37
C ALA A 76 -6.63 20.82 2.49
N TRP A 77 -6.54 19.62 3.09
CA TRP A 77 -6.90 18.36 2.47
C TRP A 77 -8.40 18.26 2.11
N LEU A 78 -9.29 18.56 3.06
CA LEU A 78 -10.76 18.54 2.86
C LEU A 78 -11.25 19.53 1.80
N THR A 79 -10.48 20.59 1.56
CA THR A 79 -10.86 21.67 0.63
C THR A 79 -10.50 21.34 -0.82
N HIS A 80 -9.43 20.56 -1.05
CA HIS A 80 -8.87 20.33 -2.39
C HIS A 80 -8.81 18.87 -2.83
N GLY A 81 -8.96 17.91 -1.92
CA GLY A 81 -8.87 16.48 -2.25
C GLY A 81 -10.15 15.89 -2.85
N GLU A 82 -10.01 14.85 -3.67
CA GLU A 82 -11.11 13.93 -3.95
C GLU A 82 -10.97 12.66 -3.08
N PRO A 83 -12.09 12.02 -2.69
CA PRO A 83 -12.01 10.70 -2.09
C PRO A 83 -11.39 9.68 -3.05
N LEU A 84 -10.57 8.79 -2.48
CA LEU A 84 -9.82 7.78 -3.22
C LEU A 84 -8.93 8.39 -4.33
N ASP A 85 -8.48 9.64 -4.16
CA ASP A 85 -7.38 10.16 -4.96
C ASP A 85 -6.16 9.27 -4.72
N THR A 86 -5.64 8.68 -5.80
CA THR A 86 -4.76 7.52 -5.74
C THR A 86 -3.55 7.71 -6.62
N VAL A 87 -2.38 7.43 -6.07
CA VAL A 87 -1.12 7.33 -6.81
C VAL A 87 -0.62 5.89 -6.79
N GLY A 88 -0.23 5.39 -7.96
CA GLY A 88 0.43 4.10 -8.08
C GLY A 88 1.93 4.22 -7.88
N LEU A 89 2.55 3.21 -7.29
CA LEU A 89 3.99 3.11 -7.11
C LEU A 89 4.44 1.69 -7.41
N ILE A 90 5.43 1.51 -8.28
CA ILE A 90 6.06 0.22 -8.54
C ILE A 90 7.42 0.18 -7.86
N LEU A 91 7.54 -0.62 -6.79
CA LEU A 91 8.82 -0.93 -6.18
C LEU A 91 9.44 -2.15 -6.86
N ARG A 92 10.67 -2.00 -7.35
CA ARG A 92 11.46 -3.14 -7.82
C ARG A 92 12.05 -3.89 -6.64
N MET A 93 11.91 -5.21 -6.67
CA MET A 93 12.36 -6.13 -5.64
C MET A 93 13.13 -7.30 -6.27
N PRO A 94 14.20 -7.79 -5.64
CA PRO A 94 14.88 -8.98 -6.13
C PRO A 94 13.99 -10.23 -5.95
N GLY A 95 14.01 -11.15 -6.90
CA GLY A 95 13.45 -12.48 -6.69
C GLY A 95 14.36 -13.36 -5.82
N PHE A 96 13.83 -14.47 -5.29
CA PHE A 96 14.67 -15.45 -4.57
C PHE A 96 15.62 -16.23 -5.49
N SER A 97 15.45 -16.14 -6.81
CA SER A 97 16.28 -16.80 -7.81
C SER A 97 16.76 -15.76 -8.82
N GLU A 98 17.95 -15.98 -9.39
CA GLU A 98 18.62 -15.00 -10.28
C GLU A 98 17.86 -14.71 -11.57
N HIS A 99 16.97 -15.61 -11.98
CA HIS A 99 16.11 -15.45 -13.16
C HIS A 99 14.70 -14.97 -12.82
N LYS A 100 14.49 -14.49 -11.60
CA LYS A 100 13.18 -13.99 -11.15
C LYS A 100 13.31 -12.54 -10.77
N GLU A 101 12.49 -11.71 -11.41
CA GLU A 101 12.30 -10.31 -11.05
C GLU A 101 10.99 -10.18 -10.28
N ARG A 102 10.97 -9.33 -9.26
CA ARG A 102 9.79 -9.08 -8.45
C ARG A 102 9.47 -7.60 -8.45
N TYR A 103 8.19 -7.28 -8.52
CA TYR A 103 7.67 -5.93 -8.50
C TYR A 103 6.53 -5.88 -7.49
N VAL A 104 6.49 -4.84 -6.67
CA VAL A 104 5.40 -4.59 -5.75
C VAL A 104 4.72 -3.32 -6.21
N LEU A 105 3.52 -3.46 -6.75
CA LEU A 105 2.69 -2.31 -7.11
C LEU A 105 1.88 -1.93 -5.89
N TYR A 106 2.15 -0.76 -5.35
CA TYR A 106 1.32 -0.09 -4.36
C TYR A 106 0.32 0.85 -5.05
N ALA A 107 -0.88 0.94 -4.48
CA ALA A 107 -1.84 2.01 -4.71
C ALA A 107 -2.00 2.76 -3.38
N PHE A 108 -1.49 3.99 -3.34
CA PHE A 108 -1.61 4.87 -2.19
C PHE A 108 -2.85 5.72 -2.36
N MET A 109 -3.81 5.53 -1.48
CA MET A 109 -5.07 6.26 -1.45
C MET A 109 -4.96 7.36 -0.40
N ALA A 110 -5.22 8.60 -0.80
CA ALA A 110 -5.21 9.74 0.11
C ALA A 110 -6.25 9.59 1.23
N TYR A 111 -7.39 8.94 0.96
CA TYR A 111 -8.41 8.61 1.97
C TYR A 111 -9.30 7.46 1.54
N SER A 112 -9.44 6.46 2.42
CA SER A 112 -10.18 5.22 2.18
C SER A 112 -10.70 4.65 3.51
N LYS A 113 -11.71 5.27 4.15
CA LYS A 113 -12.38 4.72 5.35
C LYS A 113 -13.83 5.17 5.49
N GLY A 114 -14.73 4.50 4.79
CA GLY A 114 -16.17 4.78 4.82
C GLY A 114 -16.87 4.62 6.18
N LEU A 115 -16.19 4.24 7.26
CA LEU A 115 -16.81 3.91 8.55
C LEU A 115 -16.19 4.59 9.78
N THR A 116 -15.12 5.38 9.64
CA THR A 116 -14.48 6.04 10.78
C THR A 116 -14.51 7.55 10.62
N SER A 117 -14.99 8.26 11.64
CA SER A 117 -14.95 9.73 11.72
C SER A 117 -13.59 10.26 12.24
N LYS A 118 -12.51 9.49 12.07
CA LYS A 118 -11.16 9.84 12.52
C LYS A 118 -10.21 9.85 11.32
N PHE A 119 -9.41 10.91 11.21
CA PHE A 119 -8.43 11.13 10.15
C PHE A 119 -7.09 10.46 10.48
N ASP A 120 -7.09 9.15 10.71
CA ASP A 120 -5.89 8.42 11.15
C ASP A 120 -5.15 7.72 9.99
N HIS A 121 -5.53 7.98 8.72
CA HIS A 121 -5.14 7.12 7.60
C HIS A 121 -4.87 7.86 6.28
N LEU A 122 -4.18 9.00 6.35
CA LEU A 122 -3.53 9.56 5.17
C LEU A 122 -2.46 8.56 4.68
N GLY A 123 -2.48 8.21 3.39
CA GLY A 123 -1.53 7.23 2.84
C GLY A 123 -1.91 5.78 3.13
N ASP A 124 -3.22 5.49 3.20
CA ASP A 124 -3.69 4.11 3.14
C ASP A 124 -3.17 3.46 1.87
N LYS A 125 -2.69 2.22 1.97
CA LYS A 125 -1.89 1.62 0.92
C LYS A 125 -2.21 0.17 0.74
N GLU A 126 -2.53 -0.15 -0.49
CA GLU A 126 -2.76 -1.52 -0.89
C GLU A 126 -1.73 -1.94 -1.91
N ARG A 127 -1.39 -3.23 -1.93
CA ARG A 127 -0.37 -3.73 -2.85
C ARG A 127 -0.77 -4.99 -3.56
N ILE A 128 -0.17 -5.19 -4.72
CA ILE A 128 -0.10 -6.48 -5.39
C ILE A 128 1.36 -6.81 -5.65
N ILE A 129 1.68 -8.10 -5.68
CA ILE A 129 3.03 -8.60 -5.94
C ILE A 129 3.02 -9.23 -7.32
N VAL A 130 3.95 -8.83 -8.17
CA VAL A 130 4.15 -9.40 -9.50
C VAL A 130 5.53 -10.05 -9.54
N GLU A 131 5.60 -11.29 -9.98
CA GLU A 131 6.86 -11.98 -10.27
C GLU A 131 6.93 -12.30 -11.75
N LYS A 132 8.07 -11.96 -12.35
CA LYS A 132 8.41 -12.26 -13.74
C LYS A 132 9.57 -13.24 -13.75
N ASP A 133 9.37 -14.39 -14.38
CA ASP A 133 10.43 -15.34 -14.68
C ASP A 133 11.05 -14.96 -16.03
N THR A 134 12.32 -14.57 -16.01
CA THR A 134 13.03 -14.09 -17.21
C THR A 134 13.43 -15.21 -18.16
N ARG A 135 13.40 -16.49 -17.74
CA ARG A 135 13.73 -17.64 -18.60
C ARG A 135 12.58 -18.03 -19.50
N ASN A 136 11.37 -18.09 -18.96
CA ASN A 136 10.18 -18.55 -19.69
C ASN A 136 9.19 -17.42 -20.00
N GLY A 137 9.48 -16.18 -19.55
CA GLY A 137 8.61 -15.01 -19.75
C GLY A 137 7.32 -15.04 -18.93
N THR A 138 7.17 -15.97 -17.99
CA THR A 138 5.94 -16.10 -17.20
C THR A 138 5.79 -14.92 -16.24
N ILE A 139 4.61 -14.31 -16.23
CA ILE A 139 4.27 -13.21 -15.31
C ILE A 139 3.12 -13.67 -14.42
N SER A 140 3.37 -13.73 -13.12
CA SER A 140 2.40 -14.11 -12.09
C SER A 140 2.13 -12.95 -11.15
N CYS A 141 0.86 -12.66 -10.88
CA CYS A 141 0.45 -11.58 -9.99
C CYS A 141 -0.38 -12.11 -8.83
N TRP A 142 0.08 -11.89 -7.60
CA TRP A 142 -0.69 -12.12 -6.38
C TRP A 142 -1.37 -10.82 -5.98
N SER A 143 -2.69 -10.84 -5.94
CA SER A 143 -3.50 -9.73 -5.41
C SER A 143 -3.59 -9.82 -3.88
N THR A 144 -3.93 -8.74 -3.19
CA THR A 144 -4.29 -8.81 -1.76
C THR A 144 -5.78 -9.06 -1.57
N SER A 145 -6.10 -9.86 -0.56
CA SER A 145 -7.41 -10.02 0.05
C SER A 145 -7.32 -9.57 1.51
N GLY A 146 -8.44 -9.09 2.07
CA GLY A 146 -8.70 -8.83 3.49
C GLY A 146 -7.48 -8.61 4.40
N HIS A 147 -7.31 -7.38 4.90
CA HIS A 147 -6.22 -6.97 5.81
C HIS A 147 -4.82 -7.16 5.20
N GLY A 148 -4.67 -6.92 3.89
CA GLY A 148 -3.39 -6.99 3.19
C GLY A 148 -2.77 -8.39 3.09
N SER A 149 -3.58 -9.46 3.23
CA SER A 149 -3.12 -10.83 3.06
C SER A 149 -3.03 -11.20 1.58
N MET A 150 -1.97 -11.89 1.14
CA MET A 150 -1.83 -12.23 -0.27
C MET A 150 -2.79 -13.36 -0.69
N ASP A 151 -3.48 -13.22 -1.82
CA ASP A 151 -4.30 -14.29 -2.41
C ASP A 151 -3.48 -15.58 -2.59
N LEU A 152 -4.12 -16.73 -2.36
CA LEU A 152 -3.49 -18.05 -2.51
C LEU A 152 -3.11 -18.34 -3.97
N TYR A 153 -3.95 -17.92 -4.90
CA TYR A 153 -3.82 -18.22 -6.32
C TYR A 153 -3.40 -16.98 -7.11
N PRO A 154 -2.24 -17.01 -7.79
CA PRO A 154 -1.84 -15.89 -8.63
C PRO A 154 -2.71 -15.82 -9.89
N THR A 155 -2.91 -14.60 -10.37
CA THR A 155 -3.41 -14.31 -11.71
C THR A 155 -2.24 -14.35 -12.69
N VAL A 156 -2.39 -15.11 -13.78
CA VAL A 156 -1.38 -15.20 -14.83
C VAL A 156 -1.53 -14.03 -15.80
N LEU A 157 -0.48 -13.23 -15.93
CA LEU A 157 -0.42 -12.04 -16.79
C LEU A 157 0.50 -12.22 -18.01
N THR A 158 1.06 -13.42 -18.21
CA THR A 158 2.01 -13.73 -19.29
C THR A 158 1.55 -13.25 -20.68
N LYS A 159 0.24 -13.29 -20.96
CA LYS A 159 -0.32 -12.86 -22.26
C LYS A 159 -0.07 -11.38 -22.60
N TYR A 160 0.22 -10.53 -21.62
CA TYR A 160 0.49 -9.11 -21.83
C TYR A 160 1.98 -8.81 -22.08
N GLY A 161 2.87 -9.79 -21.90
CA GLY A 161 4.31 -9.68 -22.14
C GLY A 161 5.10 -8.85 -21.13
N SER A 162 4.51 -7.80 -20.55
CA SER A 162 5.15 -6.95 -19.53
C SER A 162 4.14 -6.45 -18.49
N LEU A 163 4.65 -5.93 -17.36
CA LEU A 163 3.81 -5.34 -16.30
C LEU A 163 3.14 -4.05 -16.80
N GLU A 164 3.85 -3.26 -17.60
CA GLU A 164 3.38 -2.00 -18.15
C GLU A 164 2.17 -2.23 -19.06
N ASN A 165 2.28 -3.22 -19.96
CA ASN A 165 1.18 -3.60 -20.84
C ASN A 165 0.02 -4.18 -20.03
N ALA A 166 0.30 -5.00 -19.01
CA ALA A 166 -0.74 -5.53 -18.15
C ALA A 166 -1.53 -4.42 -17.44
N LEU A 167 -0.88 -3.37 -16.95
CA LEU A 167 -1.52 -2.25 -16.27
C LEU A 167 -2.27 -1.28 -17.19
N LYS A 168 -1.90 -1.20 -18.48
CA LYS A 168 -2.65 -0.47 -19.51
C LYS A 168 -3.96 -1.18 -19.88
N GLU A 169 -3.90 -2.51 -19.98
CA GLU A 169 -5.02 -3.35 -20.42
C GLU A 169 -5.95 -3.79 -19.29
N CYS A 170 -5.42 -4.02 -18.08
CA CYS A 170 -6.20 -4.48 -16.92
C CYS A 170 -6.75 -3.33 -16.08
N TYR A 171 -7.64 -3.69 -15.15
CA TYR A 171 -8.16 -2.79 -14.14
C TYR A 171 -7.53 -3.12 -12.78
N LEU A 172 -7.09 -2.10 -12.06
CA LEU A 172 -6.84 -2.20 -10.63
C LEU A 172 -8.15 -2.01 -9.90
N VAL A 173 -8.47 -2.92 -8.99
CA VAL A 173 -9.73 -2.93 -8.24
C VAL A 173 -9.39 -2.77 -6.76
N ALA A 174 -9.62 -1.57 -6.23
CA ALA A 174 -9.61 -1.34 -4.79
C ALA A 174 -10.94 -1.85 -4.22
N GLN A 175 -10.87 -2.62 -3.14
CA GLN A 175 -12.06 -3.18 -2.51
C GLN A 175 -12.43 -2.41 -1.24
N PRO A 176 -13.70 -2.03 -1.05
CA PRO A 176 -14.12 -1.26 0.13
C PRO A 176 -13.81 -1.99 1.45
N GLY A 177 -13.27 -1.26 2.42
CA GLY A 177 -13.19 -1.66 3.84
C GLY A 177 -12.25 -2.82 4.20
N ASP A 178 -11.64 -3.47 3.22
CA ASP A 178 -10.92 -4.74 3.42
C ASP A 178 -9.41 -4.65 3.21
N HIS A 179 -8.85 -3.46 2.95
CA HIS A 179 -7.44 -3.31 2.61
C HIS A 179 -6.99 -4.33 1.55
N ALA A 180 -7.60 -4.24 0.36
CA ALA A 180 -7.41 -5.20 -0.71
C ALA A 180 -7.35 -4.50 -2.07
N LEU A 181 -6.33 -4.87 -2.85
CA LEU A 181 -6.10 -4.42 -4.21
C LEU A 181 -5.93 -5.63 -5.11
N ARG A 182 -6.64 -5.62 -6.23
CA ARG A 182 -6.65 -6.75 -7.16
C ARG A 182 -6.47 -6.28 -8.59
N ILE A 183 -5.92 -7.16 -9.41
CA ILE A 183 -5.86 -6.93 -10.86
C ILE A 183 -6.97 -7.75 -11.55
N GLU A 184 -7.82 -7.07 -12.29
CA GLU A 184 -8.92 -7.66 -13.06
C GLU A 184 -8.60 -7.56 -14.55
N CYS A 185 -8.53 -8.72 -15.23
CA CYS A 185 -8.29 -8.79 -16.67
C CYS A 185 -9.60 -8.64 -17.44
N PRO A 186 -9.68 -7.77 -18.48
CA PRO A 186 -10.91 -7.55 -19.26
C PRO A 186 -11.40 -8.79 -20.04
N THR A 187 -10.51 -9.74 -20.33
CA THR A 187 -10.84 -11.00 -21.03
C THR A 187 -10.29 -12.20 -20.28
N GLY A 188 -11.18 -13.14 -19.93
CA GLY A 188 -10.89 -14.34 -19.14
C GLY A 188 -9.79 -15.19 -19.77
N ALA A 189 -8.61 -15.17 -19.15
CA ALA A 189 -7.48 -15.98 -19.58
C ALA A 189 -7.67 -17.44 -19.15
N GLY A 190 -8.34 -18.26 -19.96
CA GLY A 190 -8.47 -19.71 -19.76
C GLY A 190 -9.63 -20.17 -18.86
N VAL A 191 -10.05 -21.43 -19.01
CA VAL A 191 -11.29 -22.00 -18.44
C VAL A 191 -11.34 -21.93 -16.91
N ARG A 192 -10.23 -22.23 -16.21
CA ARG A 192 -10.17 -22.23 -14.74
C ARG A 192 -10.14 -20.82 -14.13
N ASN A 193 -9.45 -19.88 -14.78
CA ASN A 193 -9.50 -18.47 -14.38
C ASN A 193 -10.86 -17.84 -14.70
N SER A 194 -11.59 -18.36 -15.70
CA SER A 194 -12.94 -17.86 -16.01
C SER A 194 -13.94 -18.06 -14.87
N VAL A 195 -13.88 -19.19 -14.15
CA VAL A 195 -14.81 -19.47 -13.04
C VAL A 195 -14.50 -18.59 -11.83
N LEU A 196 -13.23 -18.50 -11.42
CA LEU A 196 -12.83 -17.63 -10.32
C LEU A 196 -13.07 -16.15 -10.65
N ALA A 197 -12.74 -15.71 -11.87
CA ALA A 197 -13.03 -14.35 -12.32
C ALA A 197 -14.54 -14.08 -12.33
N LYS A 198 -15.36 -15.04 -12.77
CA LYS A 198 -16.82 -14.92 -12.77
C LYS A 198 -17.38 -14.88 -11.35
N LEU A 199 -16.90 -15.73 -10.45
CA LEU A 199 -17.29 -15.68 -9.03
C LEU A 199 -16.90 -14.35 -8.39
N TRP A 200 -15.70 -13.85 -8.68
CA TRP A 200 -15.29 -12.54 -8.19
C TRP A 200 -16.07 -11.38 -8.78
N SER A 201 -16.45 -11.47 -10.06
CA SER A 201 -17.35 -10.50 -10.70
C SER A 201 -18.74 -10.49 -10.06
N ILE A 202 -19.21 -11.64 -9.55
CA ILE A 202 -20.46 -11.72 -8.77
C ILE A 202 -20.23 -11.17 -7.36
N ALA A 203 -19.10 -11.53 -6.74
CA ALA A 203 -18.74 -11.11 -5.38
C ALA A 203 -18.39 -9.63 -5.24
N SER A 204 -18.09 -8.95 -6.35
CA SER A 204 -17.88 -7.51 -6.39
C SER A 204 -19.19 -6.69 -6.34
N GLY A 205 -20.36 -7.33 -6.30
CA GLY A 205 -21.63 -6.63 -6.17
C GLY A 205 -22.02 -5.82 -7.42
N ASN A 206 -22.77 -4.73 -7.19
CA ASN A 206 -23.48 -3.93 -8.21
C ASN A 206 -22.62 -3.57 -9.44
N THR A 207 -23.25 -3.55 -10.61
CA THR A 207 -22.63 -3.35 -11.93
C THR A 207 -22.14 -1.91 -12.20
N GLU A 208 -22.30 -0.98 -11.25
CA GLU A 208 -21.97 0.42 -11.45
C GLU A 208 -20.62 0.79 -10.85
N PHE A 209 -19.65 0.99 -11.73
CA PHE A 209 -18.29 1.40 -11.38
C PHE A 209 -17.94 2.75 -12.04
N THR A 210 -17.01 3.46 -11.41
CA THR A 210 -16.30 4.59 -12.00
C THR A 210 -14.86 4.15 -12.27
N LEU A 211 -14.40 4.40 -13.49
CA LEU A 211 -12.99 4.24 -13.84
C LEU A 211 -12.28 5.57 -13.60
N LYS A 212 -11.30 5.58 -12.69
CA LYS A 212 -10.40 6.70 -12.49
C LYS A 212 -9.04 6.36 -13.11
N PRO A 213 -8.49 7.19 -14.01
CA PRO A 213 -7.08 7.05 -14.38
C PRO A 213 -6.24 7.45 -13.18
N ILE A 214 -5.24 6.63 -12.84
CA ILE A 214 -4.26 6.96 -11.80
C ILE A 214 -2.87 7.00 -12.43
N ASP A 215 -2.08 7.97 -12.02
CA ASP A 215 -0.69 8.06 -12.40
C ASP A 215 0.13 7.05 -11.59
N VAL A 216 1.06 6.36 -12.23
CA VAL A 216 1.89 5.31 -11.64
C VAL A 216 3.35 5.70 -11.77
N LEU A 217 4.02 5.88 -10.63
CA LEU A 217 5.47 6.04 -10.55
C LEU A 217 6.14 4.68 -10.74
N THR A 218 7.00 4.57 -11.75
CA THR A 218 7.75 3.36 -12.06
C THR A 218 8.94 3.19 -11.12
N SER A 219 9.60 2.03 -11.17
CA SER A 219 10.82 1.81 -10.39
C SER A 219 11.97 2.74 -10.80
N GLU A 220 12.05 3.11 -12.08
CA GLU A 220 13.08 4.03 -12.59
C GLU A 220 12.85 5.43 -12.01
N ASP A 221 11.60 5.91 -12.01
CA ASP A 221 11.26 7.21 -11.43
C ASP A 221 11.71 7.32 -9.96
N ILE A 222 11.57 6.23 -9.21
CA ILE A 222 11.85 6.18 -7.77
C ILE A 222 13.34 6.02 -7.49
N GLU A 223 14.00 5.09 -8.19
CA GLU A 223 15.43 4.83 -7.98
C GLU A 223 16.30 5.94 -8.57
N GLU A 224 15.88 6.60 -9.65
CA GLU A 224 16.66 7.66 -10.31
C GLU A 224 16.30 9.05 -9.81
N SER A 225 15.00 9.38 -9.63
CA SER A 225 14.60 10.75 -9.24
C SER A 225 14.61 10.97 -7.74
N LEU A 226 14.26 9.96 -6.93
CA LEU A 226 14.31 10.06 -5.47
C LEU A 226 15.58 9.46 -4.86
N ASP A 227 16.39 8.76 -5.67
CA ASP A 227 17.53 7.98 -5.20
C ASP A 227 17.13 6.98 -4.09
N PHE A 228 15.89 6.47 -4.16
CA PHE A 228 15.31 5.58 -3.16
C PHE A 228 15.53 4.11 -3.54
N ARG A 229 16.70 3.57 -3.18
CA ARG A 229 17.19 2.27 -3.68
C ARG A 229 16.70 1.07 -2.85
N PHE A 230 15.39 0.89 -2.75
CA PHE A 230 14.80 -0.20 -1.97
C PHE A 230 15.23 -1.59 -2.47
N HIS A 231 15.39 -1.76 -3.79
CA HIS A 231 15.89 -3.00 -4.40
C HIS A 231 17.27 -3.41 -3.82
N ARG A 232 18.18 -2.45 -3.63
CA ARG A 232 19.54 -2.68 -3.11
C ARG A 232 19.49 -3.21 -1.68
N TYR A 233 18.68 -2.58 -0.82
CA TYR A 233 18.46 -3.06 0.56
C TYR A 233 17.88 -4.48 0.58
N ALA A 234 16.78 -4.73 -0.15
CA ALA A 234 16.17 -6.05 -0.19
C ALA A 234 17.14 -7.12 -0.72
N LYS A 235 17.97 -6.76 -1.69
CA LYS A 235 19.02 -7.63 -2.25
C LYS A 235 20.07 -7.95 -1.20
N ALA A 236 20.56 -6.96 -0.45
CA ALA A 236 21.53 -7.17 0.61
C ALA A 236 21.05 -8.17 1.68
N VAL A 237 19.75 -8.14 2.04
CA VAL A 237 19.16 -9.13 2.96
C VAL A 237 19.17 -10.55 2.35
N ILE A 238 18.76 -10.69 1.08
CA ILE A 238 18.73 -12.00 0.40
C ILE A 238 20.14 -12.55 0.22
N ASP A 239 21.09 -11.71 -0.16
CA ASP A 239 22.49 -12.09 -0.38
C ASP A 239 23.16 -12.53 0.93
N LEU A 240 22.92 -11.81 2.05
CA LEU A 240 23.35 -12.23 3.38
C LEU A 240 22.76 -13.60 3.76
N GLU A 241 21.46 -13.82 3.50
CA GLU A 241 20.83 -15.10 3.80
C GLU A 241 21.43 -16.24 2.96
N ARG A 242 21.66 -16.00 1.67
CA ARG A 242 22.24 -16.99 0.76
C ARG A 242 23.64 -17.38 1.25
N MET A 243 24.48 -16.40 1.55
CA MET A 243 25.83 -16.64 2.06
C MET A 243 25.80 -17.35 3.41
N TRP A 244 24.92 -16.94 4.34
CA TRP A 244 24.75 -17.63 5.61
C TRP A 244 24.37 -19.11 5.42
N ARG A 245 23.48 -19.43 4.47
CA ARG A 245 23.13 -20.82 4.15
C ARG A 245 24.31 -21.58 3.58
N GLU A 246 25.07 -20.99 2.66
CA GLU A 246 26.25 -21.62 2.08
C GLU A 246 27.30 -21.96 3.14
N LEU A 247 27.54 -21.05 4.09
CA LEU A 247 28.48 -21.24 5.19
C LEU A 247 27.95 -22.22 6.27
N SER A 248 26.62 -22.26 6.48
CA SER A 248 25.99 -23.13 7.49
C SER A 248 25.71 -24.55 6.98
N SER A 249 25.40 -24.71 5.70
CA SER A 249 25.22 -26.01 5.06
C SER A 249 26.61 -26.57 4.73
N GLY A 250 27.11 -27.48 5.56
CA GLY A 250 28.48 -28.00 5.53
C GLY A 250 28.95 -28.76 4.29
N ALA A 251 28.68 -28.29 3.07
CA ALA A 251 29.37 -28.73 1.86
C ALA A 251 30.83 -28.23 1.86
N VAL A 252 31.05 -27.00 2.35
CA VAL A 252 32.40 -26.47 2.59
C VAL A 252 33.05 -27.12 3.81
N SER A 253 32.28 -27.46 4.85
CA SER A 253 32.81 -28.18 6.02
C SER A 253 33.16 -29.64 5.71
N ARG A 254 32.36 -30.36 4.91
CA ARG A 254 32.70 -31.73 4.45
C ARG A 254 33.85 -31.80 3.45
N ALA A 255 34.01 -30.78 2.60
CA ALA A 255 35.17 -30.64 1.72
C ALA A 255 36.43 -30.20 2.48
N LYS A 256 36.30 -29.38 3.54
CA LYS A 256 37.40 -29.01 4.45
C LYS A 256 37.81 -30.16 5.38
N GLU A 257 36.88 -30.99 5.88
CA GLU A 257 37.16 -32.22 6.63
C GLU A 257 38.00 -33.21 5.81
N ALA A 258 37.78 -33.29 4.49
CA ALA A 258 38.55 -34.17 3.61
C ALA A 258 39.98 -33.66 3.32
N VAL A 259 40.31 -32.40 3.65
CA VAL A 259 41.58 -31.75 3.28
C VAL A 259 42.37 -31.22 4.49
N LEU A 260 41.74 -30.95 5.65
CA LEU A 260 42.42 -30.31 6.79
C LEU A 260 41.96 -30.85 8.15
N ASP A 261 42.76 -31.79 8.68
CA ASP A 261 42.88 -32.18 10.09
C ASP A 261 43.42 -31.03 11.01
N ARG A 262 43.21 -29.75 10.65
CA ARG A 262 44.00 -28.62 11.17
C ARG A 262 43.24 -27.35 11.56
N ILE A 263 41.91 -27.33 11.54
CA ILE A 263 41.19 -26.15 12.07
C ILE A 263 41.10 -26.28 13.59
N PRO A 264 41.66 -25.35 14.38
CA PRO A 264 41.55 -25.41 15.83
C PRO A 264 40.11 -25.29 16.32
N ASP A 265 39.72 -26.09 17.32
CA ASP A 265 38.37 -26.11 17.92
C ASP A 265 37.83 -24.72 18.32
N HIS A 266 38.73 -23.82 18.73
CA HIS A 266 38.34 -22.47 19.13
C HIS A 266 37.87 -21.61 17.94
N ILE A 267 38.40 -21.83 16.73
CA ILE A 267 37.97 -21.15 15.49
C ILE A 267 36.60 -21.69 15.07
N GLU A 268 36.42 -23.01 15.08
CA GLU A 268 35.15 -23.62 14.71
C GLU A 268 34.01 -23.21 15.67
N SER A 269 34.28 -23.19 16.98
CA SER A 269 33.34 -22.72 17.99
C SER A 269 32.94 -21.25 17.79
N LYS A 270 33.92 -20.40 17.42
CA LYS A 270 33.69 -18.97 17.12
C LYS A 270 32.80 -18.81 15.89
N ASP A 271 33.11 -19.49 14.79
CA ASP A 271 32.34 -19.44 13.55
C ASP A 271 30.91 -19.95 13.75
N ARG A 272 30.74 -21.04 14.49
CA ARG A 272 29.41 -21.60 14.82
C ARG A 272 28.56 -20.63 15.65
N LYS A 273 29.17 -19.94 16.62
CA LYS A 273 28.47 -18.91 17.42
C LYS A 273 28.07 -17.72 16.54
N LEU A 274 28.96 -17.29 15.65
CA LEU A 274 28.66 -16.20 14.72
C LEU A 274 27.52 -16.57 13.78
N LEU A 275 27.56 -17.74 13.13
CA LEU A 275 26.50 -18.17 12.20
C LEU A 275 25.12 -18.25 12.87
N ARG A 276 25.05 -18.71 14.12
CA ARG A 276 23.80 -18.66 14.91
C ARG A 276 23.33 -17.23 15.20
N ARG A 277 24.27 -16.31 15.42
CA ARG A 277 23.92 -14.89 15.61
C ARG A 277 23.42 -14.26 14.32
N ILE A 278 24.02 -14.58 13.18
CA ILE A 278 23.55 -14.16 11.86
C ILE A 278 22.16 -14.73 11.56
N GLU A 279 21.88 -15.99 11.93
CA GLU A 279 20.54 -16.57 11.85
C GLU A 279 19.51 -15.75 12.64
N GLY A 280 19.85 -15.36 13.88
CA GLY A 280 19.03 -14.46 14.69
C GLY A 280 18.85 -13.08 14.06
N LEU A 281 19.90 -12.52 13.44
CA LEU A 281 19.81 -11.25 12.71
C LEU A 281 18.91 -11.36 11.49
N LEU A 282 19.00 -12.44 10.71
CA LEU A 282 18.11 -12.70 9.58
C LEU A 282 16.64 -12.75 10.01
N HIS A 283 16.34 -13.33 11.17
CA HIS A 283 14.99 -13.26 11.72
C HIS A 283 14.55 -11.80 11.97
N VAL A 284 15.42 -10.95 12.52
CA VAL A 284 15.12 -9.51 12.68
C VAL A 284 14.88 -8.82 11.33
N LEU A 285 15.72 -9.09 10.33
CA LEU A 285 15.62 -8.49 9.00
C LEU A 285 14.33 -8.86 8.26
N TRP A 286 13.86 -10.10 8.41
CA TRP A 286 12.63 -10.56 7.75
C TRP A 286 11.35 -10.11 8.46
N PHE A 287 11.40 -9.95 9.79
CA PHE A 287 10.21 -9.85 10.65
C PHE A 287 10.11 -8.59 11.50
N ARG A 288 11.04 -7.65 11.37
CA ARG A 288 10.90 -6.31 11.94
C ARG A 288 10.93 -5.24 10.85
N PRO A 289 10.35 -4.05 11.09
CA PRO A 289 10.41 -2.96 10.13
C PRO A 289 11.85 -2.46 9.91
N PRO A 290 12.24 -2.05 8.69
CA PRO A 290 13.58 -1.55 8.35
C PRO A 290 14.19 -0.60 9.37
N VAL A 291 13.43 0.40 9.85
CA VAL A 291 13.94 1.39 10.83
C VAL A 291 14.44 0.74 12.12
N SER A 292 13.77 -0.32 12.57
CA SER A 292 14.13 -1.04 13.79
C SER A 292 15.28 -2.04 13.62
N GLN A 293 15.70 -2.32 12.39
CA GLN A 293 16.75 -3.30 12.09
C GLN A 293 18.15 -2.69 12.22
N LEU A 294 18.29 -1.39 11.92
CA LEU A 294 19.59 -0.73 11.73
C LEU A 294 20.53 -0.90 12.93
N GLY A 295 20.02 -0.73 14.15
CA GLY A 295 20.82 -0.90 15.36
C GLY A 295 21.36 -2.31 15.54
N ALA A 296 20.56 -3.33 15.24
CA ALA A 296 20.98 -4.72 15.33
C ALA A 296 22.04 -5.08 14.28
N VAL A 297 21.90 -4.58 13.05
CA VAL A 297 22.89 -4.82 11.99
C VAL A 297 24.21 -4.11 12.30
N LYS A 298 24.16 -2.81 12.67
CA LYS A 298 25.36 -2.03 13.02
C LYS A 298 26.15 -2.68 14.15
N MET A 299 25.47 -3.10 15.22
CA MET A 299 26.12 -3.78 16.34
C MET A 299 26.91 -5.02 15.89
N VAL A 300 26.33 -5.89 15.06
CA VAL A 300 27.03 -7.09 14.58
C VAL A 300 28.18 -6.72 13.63
N TYR A 301 27.98 -5.73 12.77
CA TYR A 301 29.02 -5.26 11.85
C TYR A 301 30.21 -4.64 12.58
N ASP A 302 29.98 -3.73 13.52
CA ASP A 302 31.03 -3.03 14.28
C ASP A 302 31.85 -4.00 15.11
N GLU A 303 31.22 -5.02 15.71
CA GLU A 303 31.93 -6.08 16.44
C GLU A 303 32.83 -6.93 15.53
N LEU A 304 32.37 -7.27 14.32
CA LEU A 304 33.21 -7.98 13.36
C LEU A 304 34.34 -7.12 12.82
N GLN A 305 34.09 -5.82 12.62
CA GLN A 305 35.09 -4.87 12.15
C GLN A 305 36.18 -4.61 13.21
N ALA A 306 35.81 -4.62 14.49
CA ALA A 306 36.72 -4.44 15.62
C ALA A 306 37.56 -5.70 15.93
N GLU A 307 37.26 -6.84 15.31
CA GLU A 307 38.00 -8.08 15.50
C GLU A 307 39.41 -7.98 14.87
N PRO A 308 40.50 -8.08 15.65
CA PRO A 308 41.86 -7.89 15.15
C PRO A 308 42.34 -9.04 14.24
N THR A 309 41.78 -10.24 14.44
CA THR A 309 42.10 -11.45 13.65
C THR A 309 40.80 -12.13 13.23
N PRO A 310 40.11 -11.61 12.20
CA PRO A 310 38.86 -12.18 11.72
C PRO A 310 39.12 -13.54 11.03
N THR A 311 38.23 -14.51 11.27
CA THR A 311 38.21 -15.77 10.52
C THR A 311 37.80 -15.53 9.06
N ASP A 312 37.99 -16.53 8.19
CA ASP A 312 37.51 -16.47 6.81
C ASP A 312 35.99 -16.21 6.75
N VAL A 313 35.23 -16.89 7.64
CA VAL A 313 33.78 -16.74 7.77
C VAL A 313 33.42 -15.32 8.20
N GLN A 314 34.12 -14.77 9.21
CA GLN A 314 33.95 -13.38 9.65
C GLN A 314 34.20 -12.39 8.51
N SER A 315 35.30 -12.58 7.78
CA SER A 315 35.71 -11.69 6.68
C SER A 315 34.70 -11.67 5.54
N VAL A 316 34.16 -12.83 5.16
CA VAL A 316 33.11 -12.93 4.14
C VAL A 316 31.82 -12.25 4.62
N LEU A 317 31.33 -12.59 5.82
CA LEU A 317 30.09 -12.03 6.35
C LEU A 317 30.16 -10.51 6.58
N MET A 318 31.33 -9.99 6.95
CA MET A 318 31.56 -8.55 7.15
C MET A 318 31.24 -7.74 5.89
N GLN A 319 31.54 -8.26 4.69
CA GLN A 319 31.22 -7.58 3.43
C GLN A 319 29.71 -7.43 3.21
N TYR A 320 28.94 -8.51 3.44
CA TYR A 320 27.49 -8.50 3.31
C TYR A 320 26.82 -7.61 4.37
N LEU A 321 27.33 -7.64 5.60
CA LEU A 321 26.84 -6.77 6.66
C LEU A 321 27.13 -5.29 6.38
N GLY A 322 28.31 -4.96 5.85
CA GLY A 322 28.65 -3.59 5.48
C GLY A 322 27.73 -3.03 4.39
N GLU A 323 27.47 -3.82 3.35
CA GLU A 323 26.51 -3.47 2.30
C GLU A 323 25.08 -3.31 2.85
N LEU A 324 24.68 -4.17 3.79
CA LEU A 324 23.38 -4.08 4.46
C LEU A 324 23.27 -2.82 5.33
N VAL A 325 24.29 -2.48 6.13
CA VAL A 325 24.31 -1.23 6.93
C VAL A 325 24.18 -0.03 6.02
N TYR A 326 24.97 0.01 4.94
CA TYR A 326 24.96 1.10 3.98
C TYR A 326 23.58 1.27 3.34
N SER A 327 23.05 0.20 2.73
CA SER A 327 21.77 0.23 2.01
C SER A 327 20.57 0.52 2.90
N LEU A 328 20.56 -0.03 4.12
CA LEU A 328 19.50 0.23 5.10
C LEU A 328 19.53 1.67 5.61
N ASN A 329 20.71 2.20 5.93
CA ASN A 329 20.87 3.58 6.37
C ASN A 329 20.43 4.58 5.27
N ASP A 330 20.83 4.31 4.03
CA ASP A 330 20.46 5.13 2.87
C ASP A 330 18.94 5.22 2.69
N VAL A 331 18.26 4.07 2.60
CA VAL A 331 16.80 4.02 2.41
C VAL A 331 16.04 4.70 3.57
N ILE A 332 16.48 4.51 4.83
CA ILE A 332 15.86 5.13 6.00
C ILE A 332 16.01 6.65 5.97
N GLU A 333 17.22 7.16 5.73
CA GLU A 333 17.47 8.61 5.74
C GLU A 333 16.75 9.31 4.58
N LYS A 334 16.69 8.68 3.40
CA LYS A 334 15.95 9.22 2.25
C LYS A 334 14.45 9.32 2.52
N ALA A 335 13.82 8.31 3.12
CA ALA A 335 12.40 8.38 3.48
C ALA A 335 12.11 9.45 4.52
N LYS A 336 12.93 9.54 5.58
CA LYS A 336 12.79 10.62 6.58
C LYS A 336 12.93 11.99 5.93
N TYR A 337 13.90 12.15 5.04
CA TYR A 337 14.11 13.40 4.32
C TYR A 337 12.90 13.75 3.43
N LEU A 338 12.34 12.77 2.71
CA LEU A 338 11.14 12.98 1.88
C LEU A 338 9.94 13.42 2.71
N LYS A 339 9.68 12.76 3.85
CA LYS A 339 8.60 13.14 4.77
C LYS A 339 8.84 14.51 5.40
N TRP A 340 10.07 14.79 5.81
CA TRP A 340 10.42 16.10 6.35
C TRP A 340 10.23 17.20 5.31
N LYS A 341 10.69 16.97 4.07
CA LYS A 341 10.56 17.92 2.96
C LYS A 341 9.10 18.14 2.58
N SER A 342 8.26 17.09 2.58
CA SER A 342 6.83 17.24 2.29
C SER A 342 6.08 18.08 3.32
N VAL A 343 6.59 18.19 4.55
CA VAL A 343 5.96 18.98 5.63
C VAL A 343 6.55 20.39 5.71
N ILE A 344 7.87 20.52 5.71
CA ILE A 344 8.56 21.81 5.94
C ILE A 344 8.63 22.67 4.69
N ASP A 345 8.82 22.05 3.52
CA ASP A 345 8.92 22.74 2.23
C ASP A 345 7.92 22.12 1.24
N ALA A 346 6.65 22.14 1.64
CA ALA A 346 5.55 21.53 0.90
C ALA A 346 5.45 22.06 -0.54
N GLN A 347 5.75 23.36 -0.75
CA GLN A 347 5.74 23.94 -2.08
C GLN A 347 6.85 23.35 -2.96
N SER A 348 8.12 23.37 -2.53
CA SER A 348 9.22 22.76 -3.30
C SER A 348 9.02 21.26 -3.50
N PHE A 349 8.48 20.56 -2.49
CA PHE A 349 8.17 19.14 -2.60
C PHE A 349 7.09 18.88 -3.66
N SER A 350 6.02 19.68 -3.68
CA SER A 350 4.94 19.56 -4.65
C SER A 350 5.39 19.86 -6.08
N GLU A 351 6.38 20.76 -6.24
CA GLU A 351 6.99 21.15 -7.51
C GLU A 351 8.18 20.25 -7.90
N SER A 352 8.46 19.19 -7.12
CA SER A 352 9.58 18.29 -7.35
C SER A 352 9.51 17.63 -8.74
N PRO A 353 10.66 17.41 -9.41
CA PRO A 353 10.71 16.79 -10.74
C PRO A 353 9.96 15.47 -10.86
N ILE A 354 9.88 14.68 -9.78
CA ILE A 354 9.14 13.41 -9.77
C ILE A 354 7.63 13.58 -9.99
N PHE A 355 7.06 14.73 -9.62
CA PHE A 355 5.64 15.02 -9.81
C PHE A 355 5.37 15.88 -11.04
N LYS A 356 6.43 16.22 -11.80
CA LYS A 356 6.31 17.03 -13.00
C LYS A 356 5.46 16.27 -14.02
N ASP A 357 4.42 16.93 -14.51
CA ASP A 357 3.44 16.39 -15.47
C ASP A 357 2.56 15.24 -14.92
N LEU A 358 2.60 14.96 -13.61
CA LEU A 358 1.62 14.10 -12.94
C LEU A 358 0.42 14.93 -12.50
N ASN A 359 -0.78 14.43 -12.81
CA ASN A 359 -2.04 15.08 -12.43
C ASN A 359 -2.47 14.63 -11.02
N LEU A 360 -1.58 14.87 -10.05
CA LEU A 360 -1.78 14.55 -8.65
C LEU A 360 -2.16 15.81 -7.86
N SER A 361 -3.12 15.68 -6.96
CA SER A 361 -3.36 16.71 -5.96
C SER A 361 -2.16 16.84 -5.01
N ASN A 362 -1.96 18.01 -4.39
CA ASN A 362 -0.93 18.19 -3.36
C ASN A 362 -1.08 17.19 -2.22
N VAL A 363 -2.33 16.88 -1.89
CA VAL A 363 -2.73 15.84 -0.96
C VAL A 363 -2.18 14.46 -1.33
N ALA A 364 -2.31 14.04 -2.59
CA ALA A 364 -1.81 12.74 -3.04
C ALA A 364 -0.27 12.69 -2.98
N ARG A 365 0.39 13.83 -3.24
CA ARG A 365 1.85 13.96 -3.11
C ARG A 365 2.30 13.83 -1.65
N GLU A 366 1.59 14.45 -0.70
CA GLU A 366 1.86 14.30 0.73
C GLU A 366 1.58 12.87 1.22
N ALA A 367 0.46 12.28 0.79
CA ALA A 367 0.11 10.89 1.10
C ALA A 367 1.17 9.91 0.58
N PHE A 368 1.79 10.20 -0.56
CA PHE A 368 2.90 9.43 -1.10
C PHE A 368 4.12 9.44 -0.17
N ALA A 369 4.54 10.62 0.33
CA ALA A 369 5.66 10.70 1.26
C ALA A 369 5.38 9.99 2.58
N ALA A 370 4.17 10.16 3.12
CA ALA A 370 3.73 9.48 4.34
C ALA A 370 3.68 7.96 4.16
N ALA A 371 3.16 7.47 3.03
CA ALA A 371 3.08 6.04 2.74
C ALA A 371 4.46 5.38 2.60
N LEU A 372 5.42 6.06 1.96
CA LEU A 372 6.80 5.56 1.85
C LEU A 372 7.49 5.44 3.22
N ASP A 373 7.36 6.46 4.08
CA ASP A 373 7.89 6.40 5.44
C ASP A 373 7.24 5.29 6.27
N ASP A 374 5.92 5.14 6.15
CA ASP A 374 5.18 4.07 6.83
C ASP A 374 5.64 2.68 6.41
N ILE A 375 5.91 2.45 5.12
CA ILE A 375 6.51 1.21 4.60
C ILE A 375 7.79 0.84 5.36
N LEU A 376 8.61 1.81 5.76
CA LEU A 376 9.86 1.55 6.49
C LEU A 376 9.70 1.43 8.00
N GLN A 377 8.70 2.10 8.58
CA GLN A 377 8.50 2.16 10.02
C GLN A 377 7.63 1.02 10.54
N GLU A 378 6.62 0.61 9.76
CA GLU A 378 5.60 -0.34 10.23
C GLU A 378 5.68 -1.70 9.55
N HIS A 379 6.16 -1.75 8.30
CA HIS A 379 6.05 -2.95 7.48
C HIS A 379 7.35 -3.76 7.46
N THR A 380 7.21 -5.08 7.59
CA THR A 380 8.35 -6.01 7.52
C THR A 380 8.69 -6.35 6.07
N LEU A 381 9.93 -6.75 5.79
CA LEU A 381 10.32 -7.17 4.44
C LEU A 381 9.45 -8.34 3.94
N SER A 382 9.15 -9.30 4.82
CA SER A 382 8.25 -10.43 4.51
C SER A 382 6.85 -9.96 4.11
N TYR A 383 6.33 -8.93 4.77
CA TYR A 383 5.04 -8.34 4.42
C TYR A 383 5.11 -7.59 3.08
N ILE A 384 6.10 -6.70 2.90
CA ILE A 384 6.22 -5.82 1.72
C ILE A 384 6.22 -6.62 0.41
N GLY A 385 7.07 -7.63 0.30
CA GLY A 385 7.29 -8.30 -0.99
C GLY A 385 7.51 -9.79 -0.94
N TYR A 386 7.58 -10.44 0.23
CA TYR A 386 7.98 -11.85 0.34
C TYR A 386 7.04 -12.68 1.22
N PRO A 387 5.78 -12.87 0.79
CA PRO A 387 4.78 -13.62 1.55
C PRO A 387 5.19 -15.09 1.80
N GLU A 388 6.14 -15.63 1.05
CA GLU A 388 6.72 -16.96 1.26
C GLU A 388 7.48 -17.06 2.59
N ARG A 389 8.03 -15.93 3.04
CA ARG A 389 8.74 -15.75 4.31
C ARG A 389 7.84 -15.43 5.47
N ALA A 390 6.53 -15.25 5.26
CA ALA A 390 5.61 -14.93 6.34
C ALA A 390 5.69 -15.94 7.51
N THR A 391 5.40 -15.46 8.72
CA THR A 391 5.31 -16.31 9.91
C THR A 391 4.22 -17.37 9.76
N VAL A 392 4.23 -18.41 10.61
CA VAL A 392 3.19 -19.45 10.61
C VAL A 392 1.79 -18.83 10.77
N LYS A 393 1.64 -17.85 11.67
CA LYS A 393 0.40 -17.07 11.83
C LYS A 393 0.01 -16.38 10.52
N GLY A 394 0.94 -15.69 9.86
CA GLY A 394 0.67 -15.03 8.58
C GLY A 394 0.26 -16.01 7.47
N LYS A 395 0.93 -17.17 7.39
CA LYS A 395 0.56 -18.24 6.45
C LYS A 395 -0.83 -18.80 6.74
N LEU A 396 -1.19 -18.99 8.01
CA LEU A 396 -2.52 -19.45 8.41
C LEU A 396 -3.60 -18.41 8.06
N MET A 397 -3.37 -17.12 8.38
CA MET A 397 -4.29 -16.04 8.01
C MET A 397 -4.48 -15.96 6.50
N ARG A 398 -3.41 -16.12 5.72
CA ARG A 398 -3.47 -16.19 4.25
C ARG A 398 -4.41 -17.30 3.76
N VAL A 399 -4.31 -18.48 4.37
CA VAL A 399 -5.18 -19.61 4.06
C VAL A 399 -6.62 -19.30 4.44
N LEU A 400 -6.85 -18.82 5.67
CA LEU A 400 -8.18 -18.49 6.17
C LEU A 400 -8.87 -17.42 5.32
N PHE A 401 -8.22 -16.28 5.06
CA PHE A 401 -8.79 -15.22 4.22
C PHE A 401 -8.94 -15.67 2.76
N GLY A 402 -7.95 -16.38 2.21
CA GLY A 402 -8.03 -16.90 0.84
C GLY A 402 -9.23 -17.82 0.61
N PHE A 403 -9.67 -18.57 1.62
CA PHE A 403 -10.87 -19.42 1.55
C PHE A 403 -12.16 -18.70 1.96
N ALA A 404 -12.11 -17.78 2.92
CA ALA A 404 -13.32 -17.16 3.49
C ALA A 404 -13.82 -15.93 2.73
N VAL A 405 -12.92 -15.11 2.18
CA VAL A 405 -13.28 -13.79 1.63
C VAL A 405 -14.24 -13.91 0.44
N LEU A 406 -13.94 -14.77 -0.53
CA LEU A 406 -14.78 -14.93 -1.72
C LEU A 406 -16.19 -15.45 -1.35
N PRO A 407 -16.37 -16.54 -0.57
CA PRO A 407 -17.69 -16.99 -0.12
C PRO A 407 -18.47 -15.94 0.67
N LEU A 408 -17.85 -15.27 1.65
CA LEU A 408 -18.53 -14.25 2.45
C LEU A 408 -19.03 -13.10 1.59
N ARG A 409 -18.25 -12.68 0.58
CA ARG A 409 -18.65 -11.63 -0.36
C ARG A 409 -19.73 -12.08 -1.33
N LEU A 410 -19.69 -13.33 -1.79
CA LEU A 410 -20.78 -13.89 -2.59
C LEU A 410 -22.10 -13.88 -1.81
N ILE A 411 -22.07 -14.29 -0.55
CA ILE A 411 -23.24 -14.27 0.35
C ILE A 411 -23.72 -12.83 0.59
N SER A 412 -22.80 -11.91 0.86
CA SER A 412 -23.12 -10.49 1.06
C SER A 412 -23.75 -9.87 -0.19
N SER A 413 -23.14 -10.08 -1.36
CA SER A 413 -23.63 -9.58 -2.66
C SER A 413 -25.01 -10.15 -2.99
N PHE A 414 -25.22 -11.44 -2.75
CA PHE A 414 -26.53 -12.07 -2.90
C PHE A 414 -27.57 -11.45 -1.95
N SER A 415 -27.21 -11.26 -0.69
CA SER A 415 -28.11 -10.67 0.32
C SER A 415 -28.50 -9.24 -0.04
N GLN A 416 -27.55 -8.44 -0.54
CA GLN A 416 -27.80 -7.08 -1.04
C GLN A 416 -28.72 -7.08 -2.26
N ALA A 417 -28.53 -8.00 -3.21
CA ALA A 417 -29.40 -8.13 -4.37
C ALA A 417 -30.84 -8.50 -3.98
N VAL A 418 -31.01 -9.44 -3.04
CA VAL A 418 -32.33 -9.83 -2.51
C VAL A 418 -33.01 -8.68 -1.79
N LEU A 419 -32.30 -7.97 -0.90
CA LEU A 419 -32.84 -6.80 -0.19
C LEU A 419 -33.20 -5.67 -1.16
N GLY A 420 -32.39 -5.44 -2.19
CA GLY A 420 -32.67 -4.45 -3.24
C GLY A 420 -33.95 -4.77 -4.02
N MET A 421 -34.16 -6.04 -4.40
CA MET A 421 -35.39 -6.49 -5.04
C MET A 421 -36.62 -6.33 -4.13
N LEU A 422 -36.50 -6.67 -2.85
CA LEU A 422 -37.58 -6.49 -1.87
C LEU A 422 -37.95 -5.02 -1.69
N ARG A 423 -36.95 -4.13 -1.59
CA ARG A 423 -37.18 -2.67 -1.49
C ARG A 423 -37.90 -2.11 -2.72
N ARG A 424 -37.48 -2.50 -3.94
CA ARG A 424 -38.17 -2.07 -5.17
C ARG A 424 -39.63 -2.51 -5.20
N LYS A 425 -39.92 -3.76 -4.82
CA LYS A 425 -41.31 -4.27 -4.71
C LYS A 425 -42.16 -3.52 -3.68
N THR A 426 -41.58 -3.01 -2.60
CA THR A 426 -42.31 -2.18 -1.62
C THR A 426 -42.53 -0.76 -2.10
N THR A 427 -41.61 -0.18 -2.88
CA THR A 427 -41.75 1.18 -3.44
C THR A 427 -42.73 1.21 -4.62
N ASP A 428 -42.72 0.20 -5.49
CA ASP A 428 -43.72 0.08 -6.57
C ASP A 428 -45.15 -0.13 -6.03
N ARG A 429 -45.30 -0.77 -4.85
CA ARG A 429 -46.60 -0.93 -4.18
C ARG A 429 -47.12 0.34 -3.50
N SER A 430 -46.25 1.26 -3.08
CA SER A 430 -46.68 2.53 -2.50
C SER A 430 -47.19 3.50 -3.57
N ASP A 431 -46.62 3.46 -4.78
CA ASP A 431 -47.05 4.32 -5.90
C ASP A 431 -48.35 3.84 -6.58
N GLU A 432 -48.70 2.56 -6.50
CA GLU A 432 -50.01 2.05 -6.96
C GLU A 432 -51.17 2.34 -5.98
N SER A 433 -50.90 2.80 -4.75
CA SER A 433 -51.92 3.03 -3.72
C SER A 433 -52.43 4.47 -3.60
N VAL A 434 -51.94 5.40 -4.44
CA VAL A 434 -52.35 6.81 -4.47
C VAL A 434 -53.00 7.13 -5.81
N ASN A 435 -54.16 6.54 -6.08
CA ASN A 435 -55.15 7.01 -7.06
C ASN A 435 -56.48 6.31 -6.76
N LEU A 436 -57.09 6.66 -5.62
CA LEU A 436 -58.54 6.54 -5.47
C LEU A 436 -59.13 7.90 -5.84
N PRO A 437 -60.11 7.97 -6.76
CA PRO A 437 -60.79 9.21 -7.07
C PRO A 437 -61.64 9.63 -5.87
N ASP A 438 -61.49 10.87 -5.43
CA ASP A 438 -62.40 11.53 -4.49
C ASP A 438 -63.81 11.54 -5.10
N GLU A 439 -64.70 10.70 -4.58
CA GLU A 439 -66.13 10.82 -4.83
C GLU A 439 -66.69 12.03 -4.06
N ALA A 440 -67.01 13.06 -4.83
CA ALA A 440 -68.18 13.94 -4.71
C ALA A 440 -68.47 14.55 -3.32
N SER A 441 -67.88 15.72 -3.09
CA SER A 441 -68.43 16.73 -2.19
C SER A 441 -69.79 17.25 -2.69
N GLU A 442 -70.72 17.33 -1.75
CA GLU A 442 -72.06 17.89 -1.85
C GLU A 442 -72.10 19.29 -2.46
N ASP A 443 -72.94 19.48 -3.48
CA ASP A 443 -73.50 20.79 -3.83
C ASP A 443 -75.03 20.72 -3.63
N LYS A 444 -75.49 21.30 -2.52
CA LYS A 444 -76.88 21.73 -2.34
C LYS A 444 -76.90 23.24 -2.18
N VAL A 445 -77.07 23.92 -3.32
CA VAL A 445 -77.59 25.28 -3.38
C VAL A 445 -79.10 25.18 -3.58
N GLY A 446 -79.86 25.77 -2.64
CA GLY A 446 -81.31 25.88 -2.74
C GLY A 446 -81.77 27.12 -3.54
N VAL A 447 -83.09 27.35 -3.44
CA VAL A 447 -83.89 28.50 -3.94
C VAL A 447 -84.42 28.26 -5.38
N SER A 448 -85.70 28.36 -5.75
CA SER A 448 -86.95 28.90 -5.19
C SER A 448 -88.16 28.47 -6.05
N GLU A 449 -89.36 28.50 -5.45
CA GLU A 449 -90.69 28.91 -5.95
C GLU A 449 -91.18 28.56 -7.38
N GLY A 450 -92.38 27.97 -7.43
CA GLY A 450 -93.21 27.80 -8.64
C GLY A 450 -94.06 26.55 -8.60
#